data_AF-A0A1A7KP76-F1
#
_entry.id   AF-A0A1A7KP76-F1
#
_cell.length_a   1.000
_cell.length_b   1.000
_cell.length_c   1.000
_cell.angle_alpha   90.00
_cell.angle_beta   90.00
_cell.angle_gamma   90.00
#
_symmetry.space_group_name_H-M   'P 1'
#
loop_
_entity.id
_entity.type
_entity.pdbx_description
1 polymer ?
#
loop_
_entity_poly.entity_id
_entity_poly.type
_entity_poly.pdbx_seq_one_letter_code
_entity_poly.pdbx_strand_id
1 'polypeptide(L)'
;MRKFKKRINIENATCFKLEYQDGSGELKEKEFSSYKLMEQFHNRQEAFLYQDLRRFAKVGDKWYRFLKLRSPFVFQEELEFINKTFTE
;
A
#
# COMPACT_ATOMS: atom_id res chain seq x y z
N MET A 1 -25.56 -0.95 -0.89
CA MET A 1 -24.13 -1.28 -1.07
C MET A 1 -23.45 -0.18 -1.88
N ARG A 2 -22.52 0.59 -1.31
CA ARG A 2 -21.66 1.50 -2.09
C ARG A 2 -20.78 0.61 -2.97
N LYS A 3 -21.08 0.54 -4.26
CA LYS A 3 -20.26 -0.15 -5.26
C LYS A 3 -18.80 0.30 -5.07
N PHE A 4 -17.87 -0.64 -4.93
CA PHE A 4 -16.44 -0.34 -4.84
C PHE A 4 -16.10 0.73 -5.89
N LYS A 5 -15.58 1.88 -5.44
CA LYS A 5 -15.05 2.90 -6.36
C LYS A 5 -13.92 2.24 -7.11
N LYS A 6 -14.19 1.81 -8.35
CA LYS A 6 -13.30 1.21 -9.36
C LYS A 6 -12.06 0.52 -8.80
N ARG A 7 -11.90 -0.79 -9.08
CA ARG A 7 -10.57 -1.41 -9.14
C ARG A 7 -9.73 -0.54 -10.08
N ILE A 8 -8.96 0.42 -9.54
CA ILE A 8 -8.09 1.25 -10.34
C ILE A 8 -6.97 0.28 -10.72
N ASN A 9 -6.87 -0.05 -12.01
CA ASN A 9 -5.75 -0.83 -12.51
C ASN A 9 -4.49 -0.05 -12.13
N ILE A 10 -3.74 -0.60 -11.18
CA ILE A 10 -2.44 -0.08 -10.76
C ILE A 10 -1.44 -0.09 -11.94
N GLU A 11 -1.78 -0.75 -13.04
CA GLU A 11 -1.05 -0.74 -14.32
C GLU A 11 -0.82 0.68 -14.86
N ASN A 12 -1.71 1.64 -14.56
CA ASN A 12 -1.53 3.04 -14.97
C ASN A 12 -0.75 3.88 -13.95
N ALA A 13 -0.20 3.26 -12.90
CA ALA A 13 0.54 3.98 -11.89
C ALA A 13 1.93 4.37 -12.40
N THR A 14 2.26 5.66 -12.28
CA THR A 14 3.54 6.22 -12.73
C THR A 14 4.59 6.26 -11.63
N CYS A 15 4.15 6.36 -10.37
CA CYS A 15 5.01 6.35 -9.19
C CYS A 15 4.37 5.56 -8.05
N PHE A 16 5.20 5.13 -7.11
CA PHE A 16 4.79 4.43 -5.90
C PHE A 16 5.43 5.11 -4.70
N LYS A 17 4.72 5.14 -3.56
CA LYS A 17 5.22 5.70 -2.30
C LYS A 17 4.98 4.72 -1.16
N LEU A 18 5.96 4.59 -0.29
CA LEU A 18 5.93 3.77 0.91
C LEU A 18 6.13 4.66 2.14
N GLU A 19 5.20 4.61 3.07
CA GLU A 19 5.32 5.20 4.41
C GLU A 19 5.63 4.07 5.40
N TYR A 20 6.72 4.20 6.12
CA TYR A 20 7.24 3.18 7.04
C TYR A 20 7.88 3.82 8.26
N GLN A 21 8.01 3.06 9.34
CA GLN A 21 8.85 3.42 10.47
C GLN A 21 10.10 2.55 10.46
N ASP A 22 11.22 3.12 10.88
CA ASP A 22 12.45 2.37 11.12
C ASP A 22 12.75 2.21 12.62
N GLY A 23 13.93 1.69 12.99
CA GLY A 23 14.34 1.46 14.37
C GLY A 23 14.38 2.71 15.27
N SER A 24 14.31 3.91 14.68
CA SER A 24 14.17 5.17 15.43
C SER A 24 12.73 5.48 15.85
N GLY A 25 11.73 4.78 15.30
CA GLY A 25 10.31 5.07 15.47
C GLY A 25 9.80 6.27 14.66
N GLU A 26 10.68 6.95 13.92
CA GLU A 26 10.29 8.08 13.07
C GLU A 26 9.56 7.61 11.81
N LEU A 27 8.52 8.37 11.42
CA LEU A 27 7.82 8.15 10.16
C LEU A 27 8.69 8.60 8.99
N LYS A 28 8.99 7.67 8.09
CA LYS A 28 9.75 7.89 6.86
C LYS A 28 8.88 7.64 5.64
N GLU A 29 9.13 8.41 4.59
CA GLU A 29 8.47 8.25 3.31
C GLU A 29 9.51 8.07 2.20
N LYS A 30 9.22 7.18 1.25
CA LYS A 30 10.09 6.98 0.08
C LYS A 30 9.26 6.75 -1.18
N GLU A 31 9.60 7.49 -2.22
CA GLU A 31 9.02 7.33 -3.55
C GLU A 31 9.87 6.43 -4.45
N PHE A 32 9.21 5.73 -5.36
CA PHE A 32 9.78 4.77 -6.29
C PHE A 32 9.14 4.94 -7.67
N SER A 33 9.94 4.76 -8.72
CA SER A 33 9.46 4.81 -10.10
C SER A 33 8.67 3.57 -10.53
N SER A 34 8.73 2.47 -9.75
CA SER A 34 7.95 1.27 -10.03
C SER A 34 7.63 0.48 -8.76
N TYR A 35 6.54 -0.28 -8.81
CA TYR A 35 6.12 -1.18 -7.73
C TYR A 35 7.21 -2.20 -7.39
N LYS A 36 7.91 -2.72 -8.40
CA LYS A 36 8.98 -3.71 -8.22
C LYS A 36 10.11 -3.18 -7.35
N LEU A 37 10.53 -1.93 -7.54
CA LEU A 37 11.58 -1.31 -6.73
C LEU A 37 11.14 -1.07 -5.29
N MET A 38 9.88 -0.68 -5.10
CA MET A 38 9.29 -0.54 -3.76
C MET A 38 9.27 -1.89 -3.03
N GLU A 39 8.84 -2.96 -3.69
CA GLU A 39 8.83 -4.32 -3.11
C GLU A 39 10.25 -4.83 -2.81
N GLN A 40 11.21 -4.57 -3.69
CA GLN A 40 12.61 -4.93 -3.43
C GLN A 40 13.18 -4.17 -2.24
N PHE A 41 12.83 -2.89 -2.07
CA PHE A 41 13.22 -2.12 -0.89
C PHE A 41 12.60 -2.73 0.36
N HIS A 42 11.28 -2.95 0.35
CA HIS A 42 10.54 -3.53 1.47
C HIS A 42 11.09 -4.89 1.90
N ASN A 43 11.36 -5.79 0.94
CA ASN A 43 11.86 -7.14 1.22
C ASN A 43 13.29 -7.16 1.76
N ARG A 44 14.07 -6.09 1.59
CA ARG A 44 15.42 -5.97 2.17
C ARG A 44 15.43 -5.47 3.61
N GLN A 45 14.29 -5.01 4.12
CA GLN A 45 14.24 -4.45 5.48
C GLN A 45 14.25 -5.58 6.52
N GLU A 46 15.03 -5.38 7.58
CA GLU A 46 15.06 -6.32 8.69
C GLU A 46 13.80 -6.17 9.55
N ALA A 47 13.07 -7.27 9.75
CA ALA A 47 11.73 -7.26 10.31
C ALA A 47 11.59 -6.64 11.72
N PHE A 48 12.68 -6.53 12.49
CA PHE A 48 12.65 -6.02 13.86
C PHE A 48 12.77 -4.49 13.97
N LEU A 49 13.32 -3.81 12.96
CA LEU A 49 13.47 -2.35 12.93
C LEU A 49 12.65 -1.71 11.83
N TYR A 50 11.68 -2.41 11.25
CA TYR A 50 10.95 -1.90 10.12
C TYR A 50 9.47 -2.25 10.22
N GLN A 51 8.63 -1.22 10.16
CA GLN A 51 7.19 -1.36 10.10
C GLN A 51 6.64 -0.69 8.85
N ASP A 52 6.10 -1.50 7.94
CA ASP A 52 5.34 -1.00 6.78
C ASP A 52 3.97 -0.50 7.23
N LEU A 53 3.68 0.78 7.00
CA LEU A 53 2.46 1.41 7.46
C LEU A 53 1.47 1.60 6.31
N ARG A 54 1.88 2.30 5.24
CA ARG A 54 0.98 2.69 4.15
C ARG A 54 1.70 2.68 2.80
N ARG A 55 0.97 2.25 1.78
CA ARG A 55 1.45 2.17 0.40
C ARG A 55 0.55 2.96 -0.52
N PHE A 56 1.15 3.70 -1.44
CA PHE A 56 0.44 4.55 -2.39
C PHE A 56 0.93 4.33 -3.81
N ALA A 57 0.01 4.47 -4.76
CA ALA A 57 0.28 4.48 -6.18
C ALA A 57 -0.21 5.81 -6.76
N LYS A 58 0.62 6.47 -7.57
CA LYS A 58 0.26 7.70 -8.27
C LYS A 58 -0.38 7.33 -9.60
N VAL A 59 -1.65 7.65 -9.78
CA VAL A 59 -2.38 7.41 -11.04
C VAL A 59 -2.86 8.76 -11.56
N GLY A 60 -2.32 9.17 -12.72
CA GLY A 60 -2.40 10.58 -13.15
C GLY A 60 -1.69 11.48 -12.15
N ASP A 61 -2.38 12.52 -11.68
CA ASP A 61 -1.85 13.47 -10.68
C ASP A 61 -2.31 13.22 -9.24
N LYS A 62 -2.91 12.04 -8.97
CA LYS A 62 -3.45 11.71 -7.64
C LYS A 62 -2.77 10.49 -7.05
N TRP A 63 -2.47 10.58 -5.76
CA TRP A 63 -2.00 9.47 -4.95
C TRP A 63 -3.18 8.67 -4.39
N TYR A 64 -3.14 7.36 -4.60
CA TYR A 64 -4.15 6.42 -4.12
C TYR A 64 -3.51 5.42 -3.16
N ARG A 65 -4.04 5.33 -1.94
CA ARG A 65 -3.64 4.31 -0.97
C ARG A 65 -4.10 2.94 -1.48
N PHE A 66 -3.23 1.93 -1.45
CA PHE A 66 -3.59 0.57 -1.83
C PHE A 66 -3.08 -0.44 -0.81
N LEU A 67 -3.68 -1.63 -0.81
CA LEU A 67 -3.27 -2.76 0.02
C LEU A 67 -2.87 -3.91 -0.91
N LYS A 68 -1.73 -4.56 -0.62
CA LYS A 68 -1.35 -5.80 -1.28
C LYS A 68 -2.02 -6.96 -0.55
N LEU A 69 -2.94 -7.65 -1.23
CA LEU A 69 -3.52 -8.89 -0.71
C LEU A 69 -2.52 -10.04 -0.91
N ARG A 70 -2.27 -10.83 0.13
CA ARG A 70 -1.37 -12.00 0.06
C ARG A 70 -1.95 -13.15 -0.76
N SER A 71 -3.27 -13.24 -0.81
CA SER A 71 -4.02 -14.24 -1.55
C SER A 71 -5.04 -13.55 -2.47
N PRO A 72 -5.30 -14.09 -3.68
CA PRO A 72 -6.38 -13.61 -4.53
C PRO A 72 -7.77 -13.89 -3.92
N PHE A 73 -7.85 -14.86 -3.01
CA PHE A 73 -9.04 -15.19 -2.23
C PHE A 73 -8.90 -14.59 -0.84
N VAL A 74 -9.87 -13.78 -0.45
CA VAL A 74 -9.93 -13.09 0.84
C VAL A 74 -11.30 -13.41 1.43
N PHE A 75 -11.37 -13.70 2.73
CA PHE A 75 -12.67 -13.93 3.35
C PHE A 75 -13.49 -12.64 3.34
N GLN A 76 -14.82 -12.77 3.27
CA GLN A 76 -15.70 -11.60 3.22
C GLN A 76 -15.54 -10.73 4.48
N GLU A 77 -15.38 -11.34 5.65
CA GLU A 77 -15.16 -10.63 6.93
C GLU A 77 -13.89 -9.77 6.91
N GLU A 78 -12.80 -10.30 6.36
CA GLU A 78 -11.54 -9.55 6.17
C GLU A 78 -11.75 -8.36 5.22
N LEU A 79 -12.57 -8.55 4.18
CA LEU A 79 -12.91 -7.47 3.24
C LEU A 79 -13.75 -6.38 3.91
N GLU A 80 -14.69 -6.75 4.77
CA GLU A 80 -15.51 -5.81 5.57
C GLU A 80 -14.65 -5.02 6.55
N PHE A 81 -13.71 -5.69 7.23
CA PHE A 81 -12.72 -5.04 8.10
C PHE A 81 -11.85 -4.03 7.35
N ILE A 82 -11.34 -4.42 6.17
CA ILE A 82 -10.57 -3.51 5.31
C ILE A 82 -11.43 -2.31 4.91
N ASN A 83 -12.67 -2.53 4.48
CA ASN A 83 -13.56 -1.43 4.09
C ASN A 83 -13.80 -0.44 5.23
N LYS A 84 -14.01 -0.92 6.46
CA LYS A 84 -14.15 -0.04 7.63
C LYS A 84 -12.91 0.83 7.83
N THR A 85 -11.73 0.22 7.78
CA THR A 85 -10.42 0.88 7.96
C THR A 85 -10.07 1.92 6.87
N PHE A 86 -10.72 1.87 5.71
CA PHE A 86 -10.48 2.80 4.59
C PHE A 86 -11.59 3.84 4.38
N THR A 87 -12.72 3.71 5.10
CA THR A 87 -13.87 4.61 4.95
C THR A 87 -14.07 5.50 6.18
N GLU A 88 -13.60 5.06 7.35
CA GLU A 88 -13.38 5.88 8.55
C GLU A 88 -12.04 6.64 8.45
#